data_AF-A0A1M5TZX9-F1
#
_entry.id   AF-A0A1M5TZX9-F1
#
_cell.length_a   1.000
_cell.length_b   1.000
_cell.length_c   1.000
_cell.angle_alpha   90.00
_cell.angle_beta   90.00
_cell.angle_gamma   90.00
#
_symmetry.space_group_name_H-M   'P 1'
#
loop_
_entity.id
_entity.type
_entity.pdbx_description
1 polymer ?
#
loop_
_entity_poly.entity_id
_entity_poly.type
_entity_poly.pdbx_seq_one_letter_code
_entity_poly.pdbx_strand_id
1 'polypeptide(L)'
;MLTLQNFSKHYGDALALAIPSLQLEPGIYWIKGENGSGKTTLFRSLTGLLPCEGQVTFNGNISLKDTPLAYRRLVNYSEAEPLYPDFLTPKELVRFIGQAKGASREQQDQLSARFGIDQFFDKPCGACSSGMLKKVSLTLAFLGAPKVIILDEPLITLDEAARRILFTLIQQYNEKQDVIFLLSSHQLLEDAQLLLKGIFTIRNKTIHPA
;
A
#
# COMPACT_ATOMS: atom_id res chain seq x y z
N MET A 1 1.84 15.81 3.64
CA MET A 1 2.79 15.18 4.59
C MET A 1 2.13 14.11 5.45
N LEU A 2 2.70 12.90 5.49
CA LEU A 2 2.42 11.85 6.48
C LEU A 2 3.43 11.99 7.62
N THR A 3 2.95 11.97 8.87
CA THR A 3 3.77 12.15 10.07
C THR A 3 3.53 11.03 11.06
N LEU A 4 4.62 10.46 11.60
CA LEU A 4 4.63 9.55 12.74
C LEU A 4 5.35 10.24 13.89
N GLN A 5 4.79 10.18 15.10
CA GLN A 5 5.42 10.67 16.32
C GLN A 5 5.26 9.63 17.44
N ASN A 6 6.38 9.27 18.06
CA ASN A 6 6.46 8.24 19.11
C ASN A 6 5.73 6.95 18.73
N PHE A 7 5.83 6.55 17.46
CA PHE A 7 5.14 5.37 16.95
C PHE A 7 5.77 4.13 17.57
N SER A 8 4.96 3.25 18.13
CA SER A 8 5.41 1.94 18.60
C SER A 8 4.42 0.85 18.18
N LYS A 9 4.94 -0.36 17.95
CA LYS A 9 4.14 -1.55 17.73
C LYS A 9 4.68 -2.69 18.56
N HIS A 10 3.80 -3.28 19.36
CA HIS A 10 4.07 -4.45 20.19
C HIS A 10 3.18 -5.64 19.79
N TYR A 11 3.69 -6.84 20.02
CA TYR A 11 2.95 -8.10 20.01
C TYR A 11 3.10 -8.74 21.40
N GLY A 12 2.07 -8.62 22.25
CA GLY A 12 2.25 -8.85 23.69
C GLY A 12 3.32 -7.89 24.23
N ASP A 13 4.27 -8.43 24.98
CA ASP A 13 5.37 -7.64 25.55
C ASP A 13 6.53 -7.40 24.56
N ALA A 14 6.53 -8.08 23.42
CA ALA A 14 7.60 -7.97 22.44
C ALA A 14 7.46 -6.71 21.58
N LEU A 15 8.40 -5.77 21.74
CA LEU A 15 8.54 -4.64 20.82
C LEU A 15 8.87 -5.15 19.41
N ALA A 16 8.04 -4.80 18.43
CA ALA A 16 8.26 -5.08 17.02
C ALA A 16 8.88 -3.89 16.28
N LEU A 17 8.37 -2.68 16.52
CA LEU A 17 8.88 -1.43 15.93
C LEU A 17 8.73 -0.25 16.89
N ALA A 18 9.72 0.63 16.93
CA ALA A 18 9.67 1.94 17.59
C ALA A 18 10.27 3.00 16.66
N ILE A 19 9.50 4.01 16.28
CA ILE A 19 9.89 5.11 15.40
C ILE A 19 9.64 6.42 16.14
N PRO A 20 10.69 7.10 16.64
CA PRO A 20 10.52 8.35 17.40
C PRO A 20 9.83 9.45 16.61
N SER A 21 10.27 9.66 15.36
CA SER A 21 9.67 10.64 14.44
C SER A 21 9.97 10.24 13.00
N LEU A 22 8.98 10.39 12.12
CA LEU A 22 9.15 10.26 10.68
C LEU A 22 8.18 11.20 9.97
N GLN A 23 8.68 11.94 8.98
CA GLN A 23 7.88 12.82 8.15
C GLN A 23 8.14 12.52 6.68
N LEU A 24 7.07 12.32 5.92
CA LEU A 24 7.14 11.97 4.50
C LEU A 24 6.26 12.93 3.71
N GLU A 25 6.86 13.60 2.74
CA GLU A 25 6.16 14.44 1.77
C GLU A 25 5.78 13.63 0.55
N PRO A 26 4.86 14.09 -0.32
CA PRO A 26 4.56 13.41 -1.58
C PRO A 26 5.83 13.03 -2.34
N GLY A 27 5.86 11.81 -2.86
CA GLY A 27 7.03 11.18 -3.45
C GLY A 27 7.10 9.67 -3.20
N ILE A 28 8.10 9.03 -3.81
CA ILE A 28 8.28 7.58 -3.76
C ILE A 28 9.36 7.22 -2.76
N TYR A 29 9.03 6.36 -1.79
CA TYR A 29 9.95 5.90 -0.76
C TYR A 29 10.12 4.39 -0.81
N TRP A 30 11.37 3.94 -0.83
CA TRP A 30 11.70 2.52 -0.76
C TRP A 30 12.11 2.13 0.65
N ILE A 31 11.33 1.26 1.26
CA ILE A 31 11.54 0.70 2.59
C ILE A 31 12.23 -0.65 2.47
N LYS A 32 13.53 -0.67 2.76
CA LYS A 32 14.40 -1.84 2.78
C LYS A 32 14.45 -2.48 4.16
N GLY A 33 14.86 -3.74 4.20
CA GLY A 33 15.10 -4.47 5.44
C GLY A 33 15.04 -5.97 5.19
N GLU A 34 15.65 -6.74 6.08
CA GLU A 34 15.63 -8.21 6.03
C GLU A 34 14.20 -8.77 6.23
N ASN A 35 14.01 -10.06 5.96
CA ASN A 35 12.77 -10.74 6.30
C ASN A 35 12.57 -10.71 7.82
N GLY A 36 11.36 -10.37 8.26
CA GLY A 36 11.07 -10.22 9.69
C GLY A 36 11.56 -8.90 10.32
N SER A 37 12.15 -7.97 9.57
CA SER A 37 12.60 -6.68 10.13
C SER A 37 11.46 -5.78 10.63
N GLY A 38 10.22 -6.03 10.17
CA GLY A 38 9.03 -5.27 10.55
C GLY A 38 8.37 -4.48 9.42
N LYS A 39 8.82 -4.58 8.16
CA LYS A 39 8.22 -3.84 7.01
C LYS A 39 6.69 -3.97 6.92
N THR A 40 6.18 -5.21 6.85
CA THR A 40 4.74 -5.49 6.82
C THR A 40 4.04 -5.03 8.09
N THR A 41 4.70 -5.13 9.26
CA THR A 41 4.16 -4.63 10.53
C THR A 41 3.98 -3.11 10.49
N LEU A 42 4.97 -2.35 9.98
CA LEU A 42 4.86 -0.91 9.78
C LEU A 42 3.70 -0.60 8.84
N PHE A 43 3.66 -1.24 7.67
CA PHE A 43 2.66 -1.00 6.65
C PHE A 43 1.24 -1.27 7.13
N ARG A 44 0.99 -2.43 7.74
CA ARG A 44 -0.34 -2.75 8.31
C ARG A 44 -0.71 -1.84 9.49
N SER A 45 0.25 -1.33 10.24
CA SER A 45 -0.03 -0.35 11.30
C SER A 45 -0.42 1.00 10.72
N LEU A 46 0.30 1.47 9.69
CA LEU A 46 -0.01 2.70 8.98
C LEU A 46 -1.38 2.68 8.29
N THR A 47 -1.89 1.52 7.89
CA THR A 47 -3.23 1.39 7.30
C THR A 47 -4.33 1.28 8.35
N GLY A 48 -3.96 1.11 9.62
CA GLY A 48 -4.88 0.84 10.72
C GLY A 48 -5.44 -0.58 10.74
N LEU A 49 -4.81 -1.53 10.04
CA LEU A 49 -5.10 -2.97 10.11
C LEU A 49 -4.49 -3.60 11.38
N LEU A 50 -3.39 -3.02 11.88
CA LEU A 50 -2.81 -3.39 13.17
C LEU A 50 -2.82 -2.17 14.11
N PRO A 51 -3.15 -2.36 15.40
CA PRO A 51 -3.09 -1.29 16.37
C PRO A 51 -1.64 -0.91 16.67
N CYS A 52 -1.36 0.38 16.78
CA CYS A 52 -0.07 0.95 17.17
C CYS A 52 -0.27 2.02 18.26
N GLU A 53 0.81 2.37 18.96
CA GLU A 53 0.85 3.52 19.86
C GLU A 53 1.48 4.73 19.17
N GLY A 54 1.47 5.87 19.86
CA GLY A 54 1.92 7.15 19.31
C GLY A 54 0.87 7.80 18.41
N GLN A 55 1.33 8.71 17.56
CA GLN A 55 0.49 9.45 16.63
C GLN A 55 0.90 9.16 15.19
N VAL A 56 -0.10 8.92 14.34
CA VAL A 56 0.05 8.84 12.89
C VAL A 56 -0.96 9.79 12.29
N THR A 57 -0.48 10.83 11.59
CA THR A 57 -1.32 11.88 11.04
C THR A 57 -0.98 12.19 9.60
N PHE A 58 -1.96 12.67 8.85
CA PHE A 58 -1.81 13.22 7.52
C PHE A 58 -2.14 14.72 7.57
N ASN A 59 -1.23 15.56 7.09
CA ASN A 59 -1.29 17.02 7.14
C ASN A 59 -1.59 17.61 8.54
N GLY A 60 -1.22 16.89 9.60
CA GLY A 60 -1.39 17.30 11.00
C GLY A 60 -2.82 17.30 11.54
N ASN A 61 -3.84 17.21 10.69
CA ASN A 61 -5.25 17.32 11.10
C ASN A 61 -6.07 16.04 10.88
N ILE A 62 -5.59 15.10 10.07
CA ILE A 62 -6.26 13.80 9.86
C ILE A 62 -5.46 12.74 10.61
N SER A 63 -6.04 12.16 11.66
CA SER A 63 -5.38 11.25 12.59
C SER A 63 -5.89 9.82 12.38
N LEU A 64 -4.97 8.85 12.33
CA LEU A 64 -5.31 7.44 12.29
C LEU A 64 -6.16 7.02 13.51
N LYS A 65 -5.92 7.64 14.67
CA LYS A 65 -6.59 7.33 15.93
C LYS A 65 -7.87 8.15 16.12
N ASP A 66 -7.79 9.46 15.89
CA ASP A 66 -8.86 10.40 16.28
C ASP A 66 -9.89 10.60 15.15
N THR A 67 -9.47 10.48 13.88
CA THR A 67 -10.36 10.59 12.71
C THR A 67 -10.17 9.40 11.75
N PRO A 68 -10.32 8.15 12.22
CA PRO A 68 -9.91 6.93 11.51
C PRO A 68 -10.60 6.75 10.15
N LEU A 69 -11.87 7.16 10.01
CA LEU A 69 -12.59 7.07 8.73
C LEU A 69 -12.01 8.03 7.68
N ALA A 70 -11.71 9.27 8.08
CA ALA A 70 -11.09 10.25 7.19
C ALA A 70 -9.67 9.80 6.80
N TYR A 71 -8.89 9.31 7.77
CA TYR A 71 -7.55 8.79 7.53
C TYR A 71 -7.56 7.59 6.57
N ARG A 72 -8.39 6.57 6.84
CA ARG A 72 -8.48 5.36 6.01
C ARG A 72 -9.03 5.65 4.62
N ARG A 73 -9.73 6.74 4.36
CA ARG A 73 -10.10 7.16 2.99
C ARG A 73 -8.89 7.61 2.17
N LEU A 74 -7.84 8.12 2.82
CA LEU A 74 -6.63 8.62 2.16
C LEU A 74 -5.54 7.56 2.00
N VAL A 75 -5.59 6.46 2.76
CA VAL A 75 -4.54 5.44 2.78
C VAL A 75 -5.02 4.15 2.15
N ASN A 76 -4.30 3.69 1.13
CA ASN A 76 -4.55 2.44 0.42
C ASN A 76 -3.36 1.49 0.58
N TYR A 77 -3.64 0.18 0.48
CA TYR A 77 -2.67 -0.87 0.73
C TYR A 77 -2.83 -2.02 -0.24
N SER A 78 -1.71 -2.49 -0.80
CA SER A 78 -1.60 -3.81 -1.42
C SER A 78 -0.68 -4.67 -0.57
N GLU A 79 -1.19 -5.80 -0.09
CA GLU A 79 -0.42 -6.73 0.73
C GLU A 79 0.63 -7.49 -0.10
N ALA A 80 1.63 -8.06 0.58
CA ALA A 80 2.61 -8.96 -0.03
C ALA A 80 1.91 -10.20 -0.60
N GLU A 81 1.08 -10.83 0.23
CA GLU A 81 0.25 -12.00 -0.08
C GLU A 81 -1.22 -11.66 0.20
N PRO A 82 -1.96 -11.15 -0.78
CA PRO A 82 -3.34 -10.74 -0.58
C PRO A 82 -4.25 -11.96 -0.38
N LEU A 83 -5.05 -11.92 0.68
CA LEU A 83 -6.04 -12.93 1.01
C LEU A 83 -7.43 -12.29 1.02
N TYR A 84 -8.35 -12.88 0.26
CA TYR A 84 -9.74 -12.47 0.21
C TYR A 84 -10.62 -13.69 0.50
N PRO A 85 -11.84 -13.50 1.05
CA PRO A 85 -12.80 -14.59 1.17
C PRO A 85 -13.00 -15.33 -0.16
N ASP A 86 -12.87 -16.65 -0.14
CA ASP A 86 -12.79 -17.47 -1.36
C ASP A 86 -14.02 -17.35 -2.27
N PHE A 87 -15.18 -17.06 -1.69
CA PHE A 87 -16.46 -16.94 -2.39
C PHE A 87 -16.66 -15.56 -3.05
N LEU A 88 -15.89 -14.55 -2.65
CA LEU A 88 -15.98 -13.23 -3.28
C LEU A 88 -15.30 -13.24 -4.64
N THR A 89 -15.76 -12.37 -5.50
CA THR A 89 -15.20 -12.15 -6.83
C THR A 89 -14.43 -10.83 -6.90
N PRO A 90 -13.44 -10.68 -7.80
CA PRO A 90 -12.75 -9.42 -8.02
C PRO A 90 -13.70 -8.25 -8.31
N LYS A 91 -14.79 -8.51 -9.04
CA LYS A 91 -15.82 -7.51 -9.34
C LYS A 91 -16.49 -6.99 -8.06
N GLU A 92 -16.89 -7.88 -7.15
CA GLU A 92 -17.50 -7.49 -5.88
C GLU A 92 -16.53 -6.68 -5.02
N LEU A 93 -15.26 -7.11 -4.95
CA LEU A 93 -14.21 -6.39 -4.22
C LEU A 93 -14.00 -4.98 -4.78
N VAL A 94 -13.85 -4.83 -6.09
CA VAL A 94 -13.67 -3.54 -6.76
C VAL A 94 -14.88 -2.63 -6.51
N ARG A 95 -16.10 -3.17 -6.60
CA ARG A 95 -17.33 -2.39 -6.38
C ARG A 95 -17.46 -1.96 -4.92
N PHE A 96 -17.18 -2.84 -3.97
CA PHE A 96 -17.26 -2.58 -2.53
C PHE A 96 -16.19 -1.56 -2.08
N ILE A 97 -14.92 -1.82 -2.38
CA ILE A 97 -13.83 -0.92 -2.02
C ILE A 97 -13.94 0.40 -2.79
N GLY A 98 -14.33 0.35 -4.07
CA GLY A 98 -14.55 1.54 -4.87
C GLY A 98 -15.60 2.47 -4.26
N GLN A 99 -16.72 1.93 -3.79
CA GLN A 99 -17.72 2.72 -3.06
C GLN A 99 -17.17 3.29 -1.76
N ALA A 100 -16.48 2.49 -0.95
CA ALA A 100 -15.91 2.93 0.32
C ALA A 100 -14.86 4.05 0.16
N LYS A 101 -14.11 4.02 -0.94
CA LYS A 101 -13.06 4.98 -1.28
C LYS A 101 -13.53 6.15 -2.16
N GLY A 102 -14.81 6.16 -2.57
CA GLY A 102 -15.36 7.20 -3.45
C GLY A 102 -14.82 7.16 -4.88
N ALA A 103 -14.38 5.99 -5.36
CA ALA A 103 -13.95 5.77 -6.73
C ALA A 103 -15.14 5.84 -7.70
N SER A 104 -15.01 6.57 -8.80
CA SER A 104 -16.02 6.58 -9.86
C SER A 104 -16.12 5.20 -10.54
N ARG A 105 -17.27 4.92 -11.17
CA ARG A 105 -17.44 3.68 -11.97
C ARG A 105 -16.41 3.61 -13.10
N GLU A 106 -16.18 4.73 -13.76
CA GLU A 106 -15.15 4.86 -14.81
C GLU A 106 -13.75 4.51 -14.29
N GLN A 107 -13.34 5.04 -13.14
CA GLN A 107 -12.03 4.72 -12.56
C GLN A 107 -11.91 3.22 -12.22
N GLN A 108 -12.97 2.64 -11.65
CA GLN A 108 -13.02 1.21 -11.34
C GLN A 108 -12.83 0.37 -12.61
N ASP A 109 -13.54 0.69 -13.69
CA ASP A 109 -13.50 -0.05 -14.94
C ASP A 109 -12.14 0.14 -15.64
N GLN A 110 -11.60 1.37 -15.67
CA GLN A 110 -10.28 1.69 -16.23
C GLN A 110 -9.14 0.94 -15.51
N LEU A 111 -9.09 1.00 -14.17
CA LEU A 111 -8.04 0.31 -13.42
C LEU A 111 -8.16 -1.21 -13.53
N SER A 112 -9.39 -1.72 -13.62
CA SER A 112 -9.63 -3.15 -13.77
C SER A 112 -9.15 -3.68 -15.12
N ALA A 113 -9.50 -2.99 -16.21
CA ALA A 113 -9.03 -3.30 -17.55
C ALA A 113 -7.50 -3.15 -17.65
N ARG A 114 -6.93 -2.12 -17.01
CA ARG A 114 -5.49 -1.87 -17.07
C ARG A 114 -4.67 -2.98 -16.42
N PHE A 115 -5.12 -3.55 -15.31
CA PHE A 115 -4.49 -4.74 -14.71
C PHE A 115 -5.00 -6.06 -15.31
N GLY A 116 -5.98 -6.02 -16.22
CA GLY A 116 -6.58 -7.19 -16.85
C GLY A 116 -7.38 -8.09 -15.91
N ILE A 117 -7.92 -7.53 -14.81
CA ILE A 117 -8.72 -8.31 -13.84
C ILE A 117 -10.17 -8.50 -14.28
N ASP A 118 -10.61 -7.70 -15.26
CA ASP A 118 -11.89 -7.80 -15.93
C ASP A 118 -12.08 -9.15 -16.64
N GLN A 119 -10.99 -9.74 -17.14
CA GLN A 119 -10.98 -11.06 -17.79
C GLN A 119 -11.41 -12.21 -16.86
N PHE A 120 -11.40 -12.01 -15.55
CA PHE A 120 -11.76 -13.02 -14.55
C PHE A 120 -12.64 -12.45 -13.44
N PHE A 121 -13.40 -11.40 -13.75
CA PHE A 121 -14.19 -10.65 -12.77
C PHE A 121 -15.20 -11.48 -11.99
N ASP A 122 -15.81 -12.47 -12.63
CA ASP A 122 -16.83 -13.32 -12.03
C ASP A 122 -16.25 -14.65 -11.50
N LYS A 123 -14.92 -14.82 -11.58
CA LYS A 123 -14.22 -15.96 -11.01
C LYS A 123 -14.07 -15.78 -9.49
N PRO A 124 -14.47 -16.74 -8.65
CA PRO A 124 -14.25 -16.66 -7.21
C PRO A 124 -12.76 -16.53 -6.87
N CYS A 125 -12.44 -15.72 -5.86
CA CYS A 125 -11.07 -15.48 -5.40
C CYS A 125 -10.37 -16.79 -5.01
N GLY A 126 -11.09 -17.76 -4.44
CA GLY A 126 -10.53 -19.08 -4.10
C GLY A 126 -10.05 -19.90 -5.31
N ALA A 127 -10.49 -19.55 -6.52
CA ALA A 127 -10.05 -20.17 -7.77
C ALA A 127 -8.98 -19.35 -8.51
N CYS A 128 -8.63 -18.16 -8.03
CA CYS A 128 -7.63 -17.28 -8.62
C CYS A 128 -6.21 -17.74 -8.25
N SER A 129 -5.25 -17.57 -9.18
CA SER A 129 -3.84 -17.78 -8.85
C SER A 129 -3.32 -16.63 -7.95
N SER A 130 -2.19 -16.83 -7.29
CA SER A 130 -1.54 -15.78 -6.49
C SER A 130 -1.28 -14.50 -7.31
N GLY A 131 -0.82 -14.64 -8.55
CA GLY A 131 -0.63 -13.51 -9.47
C GLY A 131 -1.95 -12.79 -9.84
N MET A 132 -3.05 -13.53 -10.01
CA MET A 132 -4.38 -12.92 -10.22
C MET A 132 -4.82 -12.14 -8.98
N LEU A 133 -4.69 -12.71 -7.79
CA LEU A 133 -5.01 -12.02 -6.53
C LEU A 133 -4.10 -10.81 -6.29
N LYS A 134 -2.84 -10.88 -6.70
CA LYS A 134 -1.91 -9.74 -6.67
C LYS A 134 -2.38 -8.60 -7.57
N LYS A 135 -2.80 -8.90 -8.81
CA LYS A 135 -3.40 -7.91 -9.72
C LYS A 135 -4.64 -7.26 -9.11
N VAL A 136 -5.53 -8.05 -8.49
CA VAL A 136 -6.70 -7.52 -7.76
C VAL A 136 -6.26 -6.58 -6.65
N SER A 137 -5.32 -7.00 -5.80
CA SER A 137 -4.78 -6.18 -4.70
C SER A 137 -4.20 -4.85 -5.18
N LEU A 138 -3.44 -4.88 -6.28
CA LEU A 138 -2.91 -3.66 -6.91
C LEU A 138 -4.05 -2.78 -7.43
N THR A 139 -5.03 -3.33 -8.15
CA THR A 139 -6.21 -2.57 -8.60
C THR A 139 -6.90 -1.86 -7.44
N LEU A 140 -7.16 -2.57 -6.33
CA LEU A 140 -7.80 -1.99 -5.14
C LEU A 140 -6.97 -0.88 -4.51
N ALA A 141 -5.64 -0.99 -4.52
CA ALA A 141 -4.75 0.01 -3.95
C ALA A 141 -4.77 1.37 -4.68
N PHE A 142 -5.19 1.41 -5.95
CA PHE A 142 -5.30 2.65 -6.73
C PHE A 142 -6.72 3.25 -6.78
N LEU A 143 -7.73 2.59 -6.19
CA LEU A 143 -9.11 3.08 -6.19
C LEU A 143 -9.29 4.35 -5.35
N GLY A 144 -10.11 5.27 -5.85
CA GLY A 144 -10.47 6.53 -5.18
C GLY A 144 -9.42 7.62 -5.42
N ALA A 145 -9.23 8.47 -4.41
CA ALA A 145 -8.24 9.55 -4.41
C ALA A 145 -7.27 9.41 -3.22
N PRO A 146 -6.50 8.30 -3.13
CA PRO A 146 -5.56 8.10 -2.04
C PRO A 146 -4.47 9.17 -2.04
N LYS A 147 -3.98 9.50 -0.85
CA LYS A 147 -2.80 10.36 -0.63
C LYS A 147 -1.60 9.57 -0.13
N VAL A 148 -1.82 8.34 0.33
CA VAL A 148 -0.78 7.37 0.66
C VAL A 148 -1.14 6.04 0.02
N ILE A 149 -0.26 5.52 -0.82
CA ILE A 149 -0.39 4.18 -1.40
C ILE A 149 0.79 3.34 -0.90
N ILE A 150 0.47 2.31 -0.13
CA ILE A 150 1.45 1.38 0.43
C ILE A 150 1.38 0.08 -0.38
N LEU A 151 2.52 -0.35 -0.92
CA LEU A 151 2.67 -1.53 -1.74
C LEU A 151 3.73 -2.43 -1.11
N ASP A 152 3.28 -3.50 -0.47
CA ASP A 152 4.15 -4.48 0.16
C ASP A 152 4.54 -5.56 -0.87
N GLU A 153 5.84 -5.67 -1.14
CA GLU A 153 6.42 -6.60 -2.11
C GLU A 153 5.60 -6.69 -3.42
N PRO A 154 5.33 -5.57 -4.11
CA PRO A 154 4.34 -5.55 -5.19
C PRO A 154 4.76 -6.33 -6.42
N LEU A 155 6.05 -6.65 -6.56
CA LEU A 155 6.63 -7.32 -7.72
C LEU A 155 6.65 -8.85 -7.59
N ILE A 156 6.41 -9.39 -6.40
CA ILE A 156 6.34 -10.83 -6.18
C ILE A 156 5.11 -11.38 -6.90
N THR A 157 5.28 -12.49 -7.63
CA THR A 157 4.24 -13.18 -8.44
C THR A 157 3.64 -12.39 -9.61
N LEU A 158 4.09 -11.15 -9.83
CA LEU A 158 3.56 -10.29 -10.88
C LEU A 158 4.29 -10.52 -12.21
N ASP A 159 3.54 -10.74 -13.30
CA ASP A 159 4.10 -10.84 -14.65
C ASP A 159 4.67 -9.51 -15.16
N GLU A 160 5.50 -9.57 -16.20
CA GLU A 160 6.21 -8.41 -16.74
C GLU A 160 5.27 -7.30 -17.23
N ALA A 161 4.15 -7.67 -17.86
CA ALA A 161 3.16 -6.72 -18.35
C ALA A 161 2.55 -5.93 -17.18
N ALA A 162 2.12 -6.61 -16.12
CA ALA A 162 1.53 -5.98 -14.95
C ALA A 162 2.56 -5.18 -14.13
N ARG A 163 3.85 -5.56 -14.12
CA ARG A 163 4.93 -4.74 -13.56
C ARG A 163 5.06 -3.40 -14.29
N ARG A 164 5.07 -3.42 -15.63
CA ARG A 164 5.12 -2.19 -16.44
C ARG A 164 3.91 -1.29 -16.14
N ILE A 165 2.72 -1.87 -16.09
CA ILE A 165 1.48 -1.16 -15.72
C ILE A 165 1.61 -0.50 -14.34
N LEU A 166 2.10 -1.24 -13.34
CA LEU A 166 2.30 -0.73 -11.99
C LEU A 166 3.25 0.47 -11.98
N PHE A 167 4.42 0.38 -12.62
CA PHE A 167 5.38 1.48 -12.67
C PHE A 167 4.82 2.71 -13.39
N THR A 168 4.11 2.51 -14.50
CA THR A 168 3.42 3.61 -15.18
C THR A 168 2.39 4.29 -14.26
N LEU A 169 1.62 3.52 -13.49
CA LEU A 169 0.66 4.09 -12.54
C LEU A 169 1.35 4.87 -11.41
N ILE A 170 2.41 4.32 -10.82
CA ILE A 170 3.19 5.02 -9.79
C ILE A 170 3.72 6.34 -10.34
N GLN A 171 4.30 6.33 -11.54
CA GLN A 171 4.82 7.55 -12.18
C GLN A 171 3.72 8.59 -12.43
N GLN A 172 2.57 8.19 -12.99
CA GLN A 172 1.44 9.09 -13.25
C GLN A 172 0.90 9.78 -12.00
N TYR A 173 0.85 9.07 -10.87
CA TYR A 173 0.45 9.66 -9.59
C TYR A 173 1.57 10.53 -8.99
N ASN A 174 2.84 10.14 -9.16
CA ASN A 174 3.98 10.92 -8.69
C ASN A 174 4.16 12.25 -9.44
N GLU A 175 3.88 12.29 -10.75
CA GLU A 175 3.92 13.51 -11.57
C GLU A 175 2.94 14.60 -11.08
N LYS A 176 1.82 14.20 -10.49
CA LYS A 176 0.86 15.11 -9.85
C LYS A 176 1.35 15.66 -8.50
N GLN A 177 2.44 15.11 -7.97
CA GLN A 177 3.09 15.48 -6.70
C GLN A 177 2.14 15.51 -5.48
N ASP A 178 1.13 14.63 -5.46
CA ASP A 178 0.11 14.65 -4.42
C ASP A 178 -0.02 13.33 -3.63
N VAL A 179 0.77 12.31 -3.98
CA VAL A 179 0.73 10.98 -3.35
C VAL A 179 2.09 10.57 -2.79
N ILE A 180 2.04 9.93 -1.61
CA ILE A 180 3.18 9.27 -0.95
C ILE A 180 3.14 7.78 -1.29
N PHE A 181 4.21 7.24 -1.87
CA PHE A 181 4.34 5.81 -2.15
C PHE A 181 5.25 5.10 -1.13
N LEU A 182 4.64 4.17 -0.42
CA LEU A 182 5.17 3.12 0.47
C LEU A 182 5.67 1.86 -0.22
N LEU A 183 6.90 1.73 -0.71
CA LEU A 183 7.32 0.49 -1.40
C LEU A 183 8.22 -0.39 -0.53
N SER A 184 7.89 -1.67 -0.33
CA SER A 184 8.89 -2.69 0.02
C SER A 184 9.17 -3.56 -1.19
N SER A 185 10.42 -3.96 -1.38
CA SER A 185 10.80 -4.89 -2.44
C SER A 185 12.17 -5.49 -2.15
N HIS A 186 12.29 -6.81 -2.27
CA HIS A 186 13.57 -7.51 -2.36
C HIS A 186 14.16 -7.49 -3.78
N GLN A 187 13.33 -7.21 -4.80
CA GLN A 187 13.78 -7.01 -6.17
C GLN A 187 14.24 -5.56 -6.36
N LEU A 188 15.29 -5.35 -7.14
CA LEU A 188 15.78 -4.01 -7.44
C LEU A 188 14.70 -3.21 -8.17
N LEU A 189 14.39 -2.03 -7.64
CA LEU A 189 13.50 -1.04 -8.29
C LEU A 189 14.25 -0.19 -9.31
N GLU A 190 15.55 -0.42 -9.51
CA GLU A 190 16.41 0.36 -10.41
C GLU A 190 15.95 0.25 -11.87
N ASP A 191 15.51 -0.95 -12.28
CA ASP A 191 14.96 -1.19 -13.62
C ASP A 191 13.63 -0.45 -13.88
N ALA A 192 12.97 0.02 -12.82
CA ALA A 192 11.67 0.68 -12.90
C ALA A 192 11.75 2.16 -13.27
N GLN A 193 12.95 2.75 -13.36
CA GLN A 193 13.20 4.18 -13.60
C GLN A 193 12.38 5.12 -12.68
N LEU A 194 12.01 4.65 -11.50
CA LEU A 194 11.27 5.45 -10.52
C LEU A 194 12.21 6.43 -9.84
N LEU A 195 11.85 7.71 -9.87
CA LEU A 195 12.56 8.76 -9.13
C LEU A 195 12.21 8.67 -7.64
N LEU A 196 13.05 7.94 -6.88
CA LEU A 196 12.90 7.81 -5.44
C LEU A 196 13.22 9.13 -4.74
N LYS A 197 12.31 9.55 -3.86
CA LYS A 197 12.51 10.71 -2.97
C LYS A 197 13.33 10.34 -1.74
N GLY A 198 13.32 9.07 -1.35
CA GLY A 198 14.15 8.58 -0.26
C GLY A 198 14.16 7.07 -0.16
N ILE A 199 15.23 6.54 0.42
CA ILE A 199 15.35 5.14 0.78
C ILE A 199 15.48 5.08 2.29
N PHE A 200 14.70 4.21 2.91
CA PHE A 200 14.78 3.94 4.33
C PHE A 200 15.09 2.47 4.55
N THR A 201 15.82 2.16 5.61
CA THR A 201 16.05 0.78 6.03
C THR A 201 15.53 0.55 7.44
N ILE A 202 14.75 -0.51 7.62
CA ILE A 202 14.34 -0.96 8.95
C ILE A 202 15.42 -1.88 9.50
N ARG A 203 16.06 -1.45 10.59
CA ARG A 203 17.09 -2.19 11.35
C ARG A 203 16.94 -1.89 12.83
N ASN A 204 17.25 -2.87 13.68
CA ASN A 204 17.11 -2.73 15.13
C ASN A 204 15.73 -2.21 15.57
N LYS A 205 14.67 -2.73 14.92
CA LYS A 205 13.26 -2.38 15.21
C LYS A 205 12.93 -0.89 15.04
N THR A 206 13.70 -0.15 14.26
CA THR A 206 13.40 1.25 13.91
C THR A 206 13.74 1.53 12.46
N ILE A 207 13.35 2.70 11.97
CA ILE A 207 13.55 3.14 10.58
C ILE A 207 14.68 4.16 10.50
N HIS A 208 15.59 3.97 9.56
CA HIS A 208 16.72 4.87 9.31
C HIS A 208 16.74 5.31 7.85
N PRO A 209 17.08 6.56 7.53
CA PRO A 209 17.46 6.90 6.16
C PRO A 209 18.66 6.05 5.75
N ALA A 210 18.62 5.50 4.52
CA ALA A 210 19.69 4.68 3.97
C ALA A 210 20.85 5.54 3.43
#